data_AF-A0A4Y2ICC7-F1
#
_entry.id   AF-A0A4Y2ICC7-F1
#
_cell.length_a   1.000
_cell.length_b   1.000
_cell.length_c   1.000
_cell.angle_alpha   90.00
_cell.angle_beta   90.00
_cell.angle_gamma   90.00
#
_symmetry.space_group_name_H-M   'P 1'
#
loop_
_entity.id
_entity.type
_entity.pdbx_description
1 polymer ?
#
loop_
_entity_poly.entity_id
_entity_poly.type
_entity_poly.pdbx_seq_one_letter_code
_entity_poly.pdbx_strand_id
1 'polypeptide(L)'
;MAIKYRKEEQTKTENDKIISLRQDIMNVPFHVFGSYENCEPYFCRDRKDKNYITVLKNSGLLYRLLDVLNLLSDYARSLIKDVSSSKVEEFNSIVSKFIEGKRINYCLKGSYQARCCVALVAHNSKTLVYKLHRSMYNCSPAGVSKRSEERKAARRARDSLRKKIIQKGLFSPVDAVSYGSNAQKPV
;
A
#
# COMPACT_ATOMS: atom_id res chain seq x y z
N MET A 1 8.78 14.53 3.60
CA MET A 1 8.63 15.88 4.19
C MET A 1 7.57 16.69 3.46
N ALA A 2 7.68 16.86 2.13
CA ALA A 2 6.71 17.63 1.35
C ALA A 2 5.25 17.15 1.46
N ILE A 3 5.01 15.84 1.36
CA ILE A 3 3.64 15.29 1.48
C ILE A 3 3.01 15.62 2.84
N LYS A 4 3.78 15.53 3.94
CA LYS A 4 3.29 15.86 5.29
C LYS A 4 2.98 17.36 5.39
N TYR A 5 3.90 18.19 4.94
CA TYR A 5 3.74 19.65 4.93
C TYR A 5 2.47 20.07 4.15
N ARG A 6 2.29 19.58 2.92
CA ARG A 6 1.13 19.91 2.08
C ARG A 6 -0.20 19.40 2.64
N LYS A 7 -0.19 18.30 3.40
CA LYS A 7 -1.40 17.80 4.11
C LYS A 7 -1.80 18.71 5.26
N GLU A 8 -0.81 19.17 6.04
CA GLU A 8 -1.00 19.98 7.25
C GLU A 8 -1.31 21.46 6.94
N GLU A 9 -1.09 21.90 5.69
CA GLU A 9 -1.38 23.26 5.21
C GLU A 9 -2.91 23.54 5.23
N GLN A 10 -3.41 24.33 6.18
CA GLN A 10 -4.86 24.58 6.35
C GLN A 10 -5.41 25.70 5.44
N THR A 11 -4.54 26.55 4.91
CA THR A 11 -4.91 27.77 4.17
C THR A 11 -5.31 27.53 2.72
N LYS A 12 -4.99 26.35 2.16
CA LYS A 12 -5.19 26.02 0.75
C LYS A 12 -6.34 25.04 0.56
N THR A 13 -7.02 25.16 -0.59
CA THR A 13 -8.00 24.15 -0.98
C THR A 13 -7.30 22.83 -1.29
N GLU A 14 -8.04 21.72 -1.22
CA GLU A 14 -7.50 20.39 -1.55
C GLU A 14 -6.90 20.32 -2.96
N ASN A 15 -7.50 21.01 -3.93
CA ASN A 15 -6.97 21.04 -5.30
C ASN A 15 -5.65 21.82 -5.37
N ASP A 16 -5.53 22.92 -4.64
CA ASP A 16 -4.30 23.72 -4.61
C ASP A 16 -3.16 22.94 -3.95
N LYS A 17 -3.45 22.15 -2.91
CA LYS A 17 -2.47 21.25 -2.29
C LYS A 17 -1.97 20.21 -3.29
N ILE A 18 -2.86 19.64 -4.09
CA ILE A 18 -2.51 18.67 -5.13
C ILE A 18 -1.61 19.31 -6.18
N ILE A 19 -1.99 20.48 -6.70
CA ILE A 19 -1.20 21.20 -7.71
C ILE A 19 0.17 21.57 -7.15
N SER A 20 0.22 22.07 -5.92
CA SER A 20 1.48 22.42 -5.25
C SER A 20 2.38 21.21 -5.07
N LEU A 21 1.82 20.06 -4.63
CA LEU A 21 2.60 18.82 -4.49
C LEU A 21 3.11 18.29 -5.84
N ARG A 22 2.34 18.46 -6.92
CA ARG A 22 2.81 18.12 -8.27
C ARG A 22 4.03 18.96 -8.64
N GLN A 23 3.99 20.26 -8.39
CA GLN A 23 5.12 21.16 -8.63
C GLN A 23 6.34 20.76 -7.78
N ASP A 24 6.14 20.41 -6.51
CA ASP A 24 7.22 19.95 -5.64
C ASP A 24 7.91 18.69 -6.19
N ILE A 25 7.13 17.71 -6.66
CA ILE A 25 7.64 16.46 -7.27
C ILE A 25 8.43 16.77 -8.55
N MET A 26 7.89 17.64 -9.41
CA MET A 26 8.56 18.03 -10.67
C MET A 26 9.83 18.84 -10.42
N ASN A 27 9.93 19.53 -9.28
CA ASN A 27 11.09 20.31 -8.91
C ASN A 27 12.23 19.45 -8.29
N VAL A 28 11.98 18.17 -7.97
CA VAL A 28 12.97 17.29 -7.34
C VAL A 28 14.30 17.21 -8.11
N PRO A 29 14.34 17.00 -9.45
CA PRO A 29 15.60 16.92 -10.18
C PRO A 29 16.37 18.24 -10.12
N PHE A 30 15.65 19.36 -10.28
CA PHE A 30 16.23 20.69 -10.20
C PHE A 30 16.91 20.90 -8.86
N HIS A 31 16.21 20.61 -7.76
CA HIS A 31 16.78 20.68 -6.42
C HIS A 31 18.01 19.76 -6.23
N VAL A 32 17.88 18.48 -6.60
CA VAL A 32 18.95 17.47 -6.40
C VAL A 32 20.24 17.84 -7.15
N PHE A 33 20.09 18.41 -8.34
CA PHE A 33 21.19 18.75 -9.25
C PHE A 33 21.61 20.23 -9.21
N GLY A 34 21.13 21.00 -8.23
CA GLY A 34 21.70 22.31 -7.89
C GLY A 34 21.02 23.53 -8.48
N SER A 35 19.78 23.41 -8.98
CA SER A 35 18.93 24.55 -9.36
C SER A 35 17.84 24.76 -8.31
N TYR A 36 17.84 25.95 -7.69
CA TYR A 36 16.97 26.27 -6.55
C TYR A 36 15.96 27.38 -6.84
N GLU A 37 15.76 27.76 -8.10
CA GLU A 37 14.89 28.87 -8.51
C GLU A 37 13.44 28.68 -8.04
N ASN A 38 12.95 27.44 -8.11
CA ASN A 38 11.57 27.06 -7.78
C ASN A 38 11.47 26.27 -6.47
N CYS A 39 12.51 26.32 -5.63
CA CYS A 39 12.53 25.58 -4.37
C CYS A 39 11.84 26.34 -3.24
N GLU A 40 10.85 25.71 -2.62
CA GLU A 40 10.20 26.21 -1.41
C GLU A 40 11.10 26.05 -0.17
N PRO A 41 11.00 26.95 0.83
CA PRO A 41 11.87 26.93 2.03
C PRO A 41 11.77 25.63 2.84
N TYR A 42 10.57 25.05 2.95
CA TYR A 42 10.37 23.80 3.70
C TYR A 42 11.03 22.59 3.01
N PHE A 43 11.31 22.70 1.70
CA PHE A 43 11.86 21.64 0.85
C PHE A 43 13.38 21.74 0.72
N CYS A 44 13.92 22.96 0.66
CA CYS A 44 15.33 23.21 0.41
C CYS A 44 16.08 23.59 1.69
N ARG A 45 16.75 22.60 2.30
CA ARG A 45 17.58 22.79 3.50
C ARG A 45 19.04 23.06 3.16
N ASP A 46 19.56 22.26 2.24
CA ASP A 46 20.98 22.28 1.88
C ASP A 46 21.14 22.72 0.43
N ARG A 47 21.95 23.75 0.21
CA ARG A 47 22.29 24.24 -1.12
C ARG A 47 23.70 23.83 -1.47
N LYS A 48 23.83 23.08 -2.55
CA LYS A 48 25.09 22.76 -3.22
C LYS A 48 25.49 23.91 -4.14
N ASP A 49 26.79 24.21 -4.21
CA ASP A 49 27.34 25.27 -5.04
C ASP A 49 27.36 24.93 -6.54
N LYS A 50 27.36 23.64 -6.89
CA LYS A 50 27.45 23.18 -8.29
C LYS A 50 26.08 22.89 -8.88
N ASN A 51 25.81 23.51 -10.03
CA ASN A 51 24.61 23.29 -10.83
C ASN A 51 24.92 22.39 -12.04
N TYR A 52 24.30 21.21 -12.08
CA TYR A 52 24.49 20.20 -13.13
C TYR A 52 23.32 20.14 -14.13
N ILE A 53 22.34 21.04 -14.02
CA ILE A 53 21.13 21.01 -14.87
C ILE A 53 21.46 21.23 -16.34
N THR A 54 22.44 22.08 -16.65
CA THR A 54 22.90 22.31 -18.03
C THR A 54 23.47 21.03 -18.65
N VAL A 55 24.31 20.31 -17.90
CA VAL A 55 24.90 19.03 -18.33
C VAL A 55 23.80 17.99 -18.56
N LEU A 56 22.83 17.91 -17.64
CA LEU A 56 21.71 16.95 -17.74
C LEU A 56 20.78 17.25 -18.91
N LYS A 57 20.53 18.53 -19.21
CA LYS A 57 19.79 18.96 -20.40
C LYS A 57 20.51 18.52 -21.67
N ASN A 58 21.82 18.79 -21.76
CA ASN A 58 22.62 18.44 -22.94
C ASN A 58 22.72 16.93 -23.16
N SER A 59 22.77 16.13 -22.08
CA SER A 59 22.76 14.66 -22.16
C SER A 59 21.38 14.06 -22.48
N GLY A 60 20.31 14.86 -22.43
CA GLY A 60 18.93 14.39 -22.53
C GLY A 60 18.40 13.65 -21.28
N LEU A 61 19.25 13.36 -20.30
CA LEU A 61 18.88 12.61 -19.09
C LEU A 61 17.84 13.35 -18.24
N LEU A 62 17.87 14.68 -18.23
CA LEU A 62 16.89 15.47 -17.48
C LEU A 62 15.46 15.16 -17.94
N TYR A 63 15.23 15.08 -19.25
CA TYR A 63 13.90 14.84 -19.80
C TYR A 63 13.37 13.46 -19.43
N ARG A 64 14.24 12.43 -19.47
CA ARG A 64 13.85 11.09 -19.00
C ARG A 64 13.48 11.05 -17.53
N LEU A 65 14.20 11.80 -16.68
CA LEU A 65 13.86 11.93 -15.26
C LEU A 65 12.51 12.66 -15.08
N LEU A 66 12.28 13.72 -15.85
CA LEU A 66 11.02 14.46 -15.82
C LEU A 66 9.85 13.60 -16.27
N ASP A 67 10.00 12.73 -17.27
CA ASP A 67 8.94 11.80 -17.71
C ASP A 67 8.53 10.84 -16.58
N VAL A 68 9.51 10.25 -15.90
CA VAL A 68 9.26 9.35 -14.75
C VAL A 68 8.59 10.11 -13.61
N LEU A 69 9.04 11.33 -13.33
CA LEU A 69 8.46 12.15 -12.26
C LEU A 69 7.09 12.72 -12.61
N ASN A 70 6.80 12.95 -13.89
CA ASN A 70 5.49 13.38 -14.32
C ASN A 70 4.44 12.30 -14.01
N LEU A 71 4.76 11.04 -14.31
CA LEU A 71 3.95 9.89 -13.90
C LEU A 71 3.79 9.82 -12.37
N LEU A 72 4.86 10.06 -11.61
CA LEU A 72 4.77 10.11 -10.15
C LEU A 72 3.88 11.26 -9.65
N SER A 73 3.94 12.41 -10.32
CA SER A 73 3.16 13.60 -9.98
C SER A 73 1.66 13.36 -10.17
N ASP A 74 1.25 12.50 -11.11
CA ASP A 74 -0.16 12.12 -11.28
C ASP A 74 -0.76 11.46 -10.03
N TYR A 75 0.08 10.81 -9.22
CA TYR A 75 -0.34 10.21 -7.96
C TYR A 75 -0.39 11.20 -6.78
N ALA A 76 -0.09 12.49 -6.98
CA ALA A 76 -0.10 13.51 -5.91
C ALA A 76 -1.42 13.54 -5.11
N ARG A 77 -2.56 13.37 -5.79
CA ARG A 77 -3.88 13.29 -5.13
C ARG A 77 -3.96 12.10 -4.18
N SER A 78 -3.50 10.92 -4.60
CA SER A 78 -3.52 9.73 -3.76
C SER A 78 -2.54 9.86 -2.59
N LEU A 79 -1.38 10.47 -2.82
CA LEU A 79 -0.37 10.74 -1.79
C LEU A 79 -0.87 11.69 -0.70
N ILE A 80 -1.63 12.73 -1.06
CA ILE A 80 -2.24 13.66 -0.09
C ILE A 80 -3.36 12.98 0.72
N LYS A 81 -4.07 12.02 0.13
CA LYS A 81 -5.19 11.37 0.81
C LYS A 81 -4.82 10.06 1.52
N ASP A 82 -3.53 9.67 1.48
CA ASP A 82 -3.05 8.35 1.95
C ASP A 82 -3.87 7.18 1.38
N VAL A 83 -4.38 7.34 0.17
CA VAL A 83 -5.16 6.29 -0.49
C VAL A 83 -4.19 5.35 -1.18
N SER A 84 -4.15 4.11 -0.69
CA SER A 84 -3.47 3.01 -1.37
C SER A 84 -4.48 2.07 -2.03
N SER A 85 -4.13 1.53 -3.19
CA SER A 85 -4.90 0.46 -3.84
C SER A 85 -4.91 -0.83 -3.00
N SER A 86 -4.06 -0.92 -1.98
CA SER A 86 -3.88 -2.09 -1.11
C SER A 86 -5.20 -2.67 -0.58
N LYS A 87 -6.15 -1.83 -0.15
CA LYS A 87 -7.46 -2.30 0.35
C LYS A 87 -8.37 -2.86 -0.75
N VAL A 88 -8.32 -2.25 -1.93
CA VAL A 88 -9.06 -2.70 -3.11
C VAL A 88 -8.47 -4.00 -3.62
N GLU A 89 -7.14 -4.10 -3.69
CA GLU A 89 -6.41 -5.31 -4.09
C GLU A 89 -6.61 -6.46 -3.09
N GLU A 90 -6.57 -6.17 -1.79
CA GLU A 90 -6.87 -7.13 -0.72
C GLU A 90 -8.28 -7.69 -0.88
N PHE A 91 -9.28 -6.82 -1.11
CA PHE A 91 -10.65 -7.25 -1.34
C PHE A 91 -10.81 -8.02 -2.65
N ASN A 92 -10.18 -7.57 -3.74
CA ASN A 92 -10.22 -8.25 -5.03
C ASN A 92 -9.64 -9.67 -4.95
N SER A 93 -8.55 -9.86 -4.19
CA SER A 93 -7.98 -11.18 -3.90
C SER A 93 -8.96 -12.11 -3.16
N ILE A 94 -9.85 -11.55 -2.34
CA ILE A 94 -10.90 -12.32 -1.65
C ILE A 94 -12.03 -12.65 -2.62
N VAL A 95 -12.51 -11.67 -3.39
CA VAL A 95 -13.54 -11.86 -4.42
C VAL A 95 -13.11 -12.94 -5.41
N SER A 96 -11.87 -12.90 -5.90
CA SER A 96 -11.29 -13.94 -6.76
C SER A 96 -11.38 -15.33 -6.13
N LYS A 97 -11.07 -15.51 -4.84
CA LYS A 97 -11.19 -16.83 -4.18
C LYS A 97 -12.62 -17.37 -4.08
N PHE A 98 -13.62 -16.48 -4.05
CA PHE A 98 -15.03 -16.88 -4.04
C PHE A 98 -15.56 -17.15 -5.47
N ILE A 99 -14.90 -16.59 -6.48
CA ILE A 99 -15.20 -16.83 -7.89
C ILE A 99 -14.48 -18.08 -8.40
N GLU A 100 -13.21 -18.22 -8.05
CA GLU A 100 -12.29 -19.26 -8.49
C GLU A 100 -12.66 -20.60 -7.85
N GLY A 101 -12.76 -21.64 -8.69
CA GLY A 101 -13.02 -23.02 -8.27
C GLY A 101 -14.36 -23.61 -8.72
N LYS A 102 -15.33 -22.79 -9.17
CA LYS A 102 -16.55 -23.27 -9.84
C LYS A 102 -16.92 -22.33 -10.98
N ARG A 103 -17.25 -22.87 -12.16
CA ARG A 103 -17.74 -22.06 -13.31
C ARG A 103 -18.85 -21.11 -12.83
N ILE A 104 -18.75 -19.84 -13.21
CA ILE A 104 -19.85 -18.89 -13.01
C ILE A 104 -20.99 -19.36 -13.91
N ASN A 105 -22.17 -19.57 -13.35
CA ASN A 105 -23.33 -19.87 -14.16
C ASN A 105 -23.85 -18.56 -14.75
N TYR A 106 -23.49 -18.29 -16.01
CA TYR A 106 -23.93 -17.08 -16.73
C TYR A 106 -25.40 -17.15 -17.16
N CYS A 107 -26.01 -18.34 -17.19
CA CYS A 107 -27.42 -18.52 -17.51
C CYS A 107 -28.33 -18.05 -16.36
N LEU A 108 -27.83 -17.98 -15.12
CA LEU A 108 -28.58 -17.50 -13.96
C LEU A 108 -28.17 -16.06 -13.61
N LYS A 109 -29.11 -15.11 -13.77
CA LYS A 109 -28.90 -13.71 -13.41
C LYS A 109 -28.52 -13.59 -11.93
N GLY A 110 -27.47 -12.82 -11.63
CA GLY A 110 -27.05 -12.54 -10.26
C GLY A 110 -26.07 -13.55 -9.63
N SER A 111 -25.66 -14.62 -10.33
CA SER A 111 -24.70 -15.59 -9.77
C SER A 111 -23.36 -14.94 -9.39
N TYR A 112 -22.87 -13.96 -10.16
CA TYR A 112 -21.66 -13.21 -9.83
C TYR A 112 -21.87 -12.30 -8.61
N GLN A 113 -22.95 -11.51 -8.63
CA GLN A 113 -23.29 -10.58 -7.56
C GLN A 113 -23.44 -11.29 -6.21
N ALA A 114 -24.08 -12.46 -6.18
CA ALA A 114 -24.19 -13.29 -4.98
C ALA A 114 -22.81 -13.69 -4.43
N ARG A 115 -21.86 -14.10 -5.29
CA ARG A 115 -20.49 -14.46 -4.86
C ARG A 115 -19.73 -13.25 -4.32
N CYS A 116 -19.89 -12.07 -4.93
CA CYS A 116 -19.31 -10.82 -4.42
C CYS A 116 -19.91 -10.42 -3.06
N CYS A 117 -21.23 -10.54 -2.87
CA CYS A 117 -21.86 -10.29 -1.57
C CYS A 117 -21.35 -11.25 -0.49
N VAL A 118 -21.20 -12.54 -0.82
CA VAL A 118 -20.62 -13.52 0.12
C VAL A 118 -19.17 -13.17 0.45
N ALA A 119 -18.37 -12.75 -0.53
CA ALA A 119 -17.00 -12.29 -0.30
C ALA A 119 -16.94 -11.07 0.63
N LEU A 120 -17.85 -10.11 0.46
CA LEU A 120 -17.98 -8.93 1.30
C LEU A 120 -18.31 -9.29 2.76
N VAL A 121 -19.32 -10.15 2.98
CA VAL A 121 -19.68 -10.61 4.32
C VAL A 121 -18.53 -11.37 4.97
N ALA A 122 -17.86 -12.25 4.22
CA ALA A 122 -16.71 -12.99 4.72
C ALA A 122 -15.52 -12.07 5.07
N HIS A 123 -15.27 -11.01 4.30
CA HIS A 123 -14.22 -10.03 4.56
C HIS A 123 -14.52 -9.20 5.81
N ASN A 124 -15.74 -8.66 5.93
CA ASN A 124 -16.11 -7.77 7.02
C ASN A 124 -16.31 -8.53 8.34
N SER A 125 -17.04 -9.63 8.31
CA SER A 125 -17.36 -10.39 9.52
C SER A 125 -16.23 -11.31 9.96
N LYS A 126 -15.29 -11.67 9.06
CA LYS A 126 -14.24 -12.69 9.28
C LYS A 126 -14.79 -14.04 9.77
N THR A 127 -16.10 -14.25 9.63
CA THR A 127 -16.81 -15.44 10.08
C THR A 127 -16.87 -16.48 8.97
N LEU A 128 -17.05 -17.73 9.39
CA LEU A 128 -17.19 -18.86 8.48
C LEU A 128 -18.57 -18.83 7.83
N VAL A 129 -18.64 -19.12 6.53
CA VAL A 129 -19.86 -19.05 5.72
C VAL A 129 -20.92 -20.00 6.26
N TYR A 130 -20.52 -21.14 6.84
CA TYR A 130 -21.48 -22.05 7.49
C TYR A 130 -22.24 -21.41 8.65
N LYS A 131 -21.68 -20.40 9.34
CA LYS A 131 -22.37 -19.67 10.40
C LYS A 131 -23.51 -18.82 9.83
N LEU A 132 -23.30 -18.22 8.66
CA LEU A 132 -24.34 -17.49 7.94
C LEU A 132 -25.45 -18.43 7.48
N HIS A 133 -25.08 -19.57 6.88
CA HIS A 133 -26.05 -20.60 6.49
C HIS A 133 -26.90 -21.07 7.67
N ARG A 134 -26.26 -21.34 8.81
CA ARG A 134 -26.95 -21.75 10.04
C ARG A 134 -27.90 -20.67 10.55
N SER A 135 -27.52 -19.40 10.44
CA SER A 135 -28.37 -18.28 10.84
C SER A 135 -29.55 -18.05 9.90
N MET A 136 -29.38 -18.26 8.59
CA MET A 136 -30.45 -17.99 7.61
C MET A 136 -31.45 -19.14 7.50
N TYR A 137 -30.99 -20.39 7.58
CA TYR A 137 -31.81 -21.57 7.32
C TYR A 137 -32.12 -22.39 8.58
N ASN A 138 -31.70 -21.92 9.76
CA ASN A 138 -31.81 -22.62 11.06
C ASN A 138 -31.25 -24.05 11.05
N CYS A 139 -30.43 -24.39 10.06
CA CYS A 139 -29.85 -25.70 9.87
C CYS A 139 -28.36 -25.58 9.49
N SER A 140 -27.56 -26.54 9.93
CA SER A 140 -26.13 -26.54 9.58
C SER A 140 -25.96 -27.07 8.16
N PRO A 141 -25.09 -26.47 7.33
CA PRO A 141 -24.77 -27.04 6.03
C PRO A 141 -24.06 -28.39 6.22
N ALA A 142 -24.01 -29.19 5.15
CA ALA A 142 -23.41 -30.52 5.17
C ALA A 142 -22.05 -30.54 5.88
N GLY A 143 -21.81 -31.59 6.69
CA GLY A 143 -20.66 -31.67 7.60
C GLY A 143 -19.30 -31.50 6.91
N VAL A 144 -19.20 -31.86 5.62
CA VAL A 144 -17.99 -31.67 4.81
C VAL A 144 -17.64 -30.19 4.63
N SER A 145 -18.62 -29.35 4.30
CA SER A 145 -18.42 -27.90 4.10
C SER A 145 -17.98 -27.22 5.39
N LYS A 146 -18.65 -27.55 6.51
CA LYS A 146 -18.29 -27.06 7.85
C LYS A 146 -16.84 -27.43 8.22
N ARG A 147 -16.47 -28.72 8.10
CA ARG A 147 -15.11 -29.20 8.40
C ARG A 147 -14.04 -28.53 7.52
N SER A 148 -14.33 -28.34 6.23
CA SER A 148 -13.40 -27.68 5.30
C SER A 148 -13.12 -26.23 5.72
N GLU A 149 -14.16 -25.49 6.09
CA GLU A 149 -14.06 -24.11 6.55
C GLU A 149 -13.32 -23.98 7.89
N GLU A 150 -13.61 -24.86 8.84
CA GLU A 150 -12.91 -24.94 10.14
C GLU A 150 -11.42 -25.23 9.95
N ARG A 151 -11.05 -26.17 9.07
CA ARG A 151 -9.65 -26.45 8.72
C ARG A 151 -8.95 -25.22 8.13
N LYS A 152 -9.63 -24.48 7.24
CA LYS A 152 -9.09 -23.22 6.67
C LYS A 152 -8.91 -22.14 7.74
N ALA A 153 -9.83 -22.02 8.70
CA ALA A 153 -9.69 -21.10 9.83
C ALA A 153 -8.51 -21.47 10.74
N ALA A 154 -8.36 -22.75 11.09
CA ALA A 154 -7.25 -23.24 11.89
C ALA A 154 -5.89 -23.01 11.18
N ARG A 155 -5.82 -23.23 9.86
CA ARG A 155 -4.62 -22.90 9.06
C ARG A 155 -4.30 -21.41 9.12
N ARG A 156 -5.30 -20.53 8.93
CA ARG A 156 -5.11 -19.07 9.01
C ARG A 156 -4.60 -18.63 10.39
N ALA A 157 -5.10 -19.21 11.47
CA ALA A 157 -4.63 -18.92 12.82
C ALA A 157 -3.15 -19.30 13.01
N ARG A 158 -2.75 -20.49 12.53
CA ARG A 158 -1.34 -20.95 12.55
C ARG A 158 -0.43 -20.05 11.71
N ASP A 159 -0.85 -19.70 10.49
CA ASP A 159 -0.08 -18.85 9.59
C ASP A 159 0.13 -17.44 10.19
N SER A 160 -0.90 -16.89 10.86
CA SER A 160 -0.82 -15.60 11.55
C SER A 160 0.18 -15.62 12.70
N LEU A 161 0.18 -16.69 13.51
CA LEU A 161 1.15 -16.88 14.59
C LEU A 161 2.58 -16.96 14.03
N ARG A 162 2.78 -17.73 12.96
CA ARG A 162 4.07 -17.86 12.28
C ARG A 162 4.60 -16.51 11.76
N LYS A 163 3.74 -15.70 11.15
CA LYS A 163 4.12 -14.35 10.68
C LYS A 163 4.57 -13.44 11.83
N LYS A 164 3.87 -13.47 12.97
CA LYS A 164 4.26 -12.69 14.16
C LYS A 164 5.64 -13.10 14.70
N ILE A 165 5.94 -14.39 14.70
CA ILE A 165 7.24 -14.91 15.14
C ILE A 165 8.36 -14.43 14.20
N ILE A 166 8.16 -14.55 12.89
CA ILE A 166 9.13 -14.11 11.88
C ILE A 166 9.37 -12.61 11.98
N GLN A 167 8.32 -11.81 12.14
CA GLN A 167 8.44 -10.36 12.26
C GLN A 167 9.18 -9.95 13.54
N LYS A 168 8.97 -10.64 14.66
CA LYS A 168 9.75 -10.42 15.89
C LYS A 168 11.23 -10.78 15.74
N GLY A 169 11.55 -11.80 14.95
CA GLY A 169 12.93 -12.21 14.70
C GLY A 169 13.68 -11.25 13.76
N LEU A 170 13.00 -10.67 12.77
CA LEU A 170 13.59 -9.73 11.80
C LEU A 170 13.75 -8.30 12.34
N PHE A 171 12.88 -7.90 13.27
CA PHE A 171 12.90 -6.58 13.91
C PHE A 171 13.29 -6.66 15.39
N SER A 172 14.15 -7.60 15.77
CA SER A 172 14.73 -7.55 17.12
C SER A 172 15.57 -6.27 17.24
N PRO A 173 15.50 -5.53 18.35
CA PRO A 173 16.37 -4.38 18.56
C PRO A 173 17.82 -4.80 18.39
N VAL A 174 18.59 -4.03 17.63
CA VAL A 174 20.03 -4.25 17.35
C VAL A 174 20.83 -4.32 18.67
N ASP A 175 20.31 -3.73 19.74
CA ASP A 175 20.89 -3.71 21.08
C ASP A 175 20.90 -5.09 21.78
N ALA A 176 20.22 -6.11 21.23
CA ALA A 176 20.25 -7.47 21.76
C ALA A 176 21.41 -8.32 21.22
N VAL A 177 22.19 -7.81 20.25
CA VAL A 177 23.41 -8.49 19.78
C VAL A 177 24.56 -8.02 20.67
N SER A 178 24.78 -8.73 21.77
CA SER A 178 26.09 -8.74 22.41
C SER A 178 27.08 -9.21 21.34
N TYR A 179 28.01 -8.35 20.92
CA TYR A 179 28.97 -8.64 19.86
C TYR A 179 29.97 -9.78 20.22
N GLY A 180 29.68 -10.56 21.26
CA GLY A 180 30.64 -11.45 21.89
C GLY A 180 31.72 -10.64 22.60
N SER A 181 32.40 -11.27 23.56
CA SER A 181 33.38 -10.63 24.44
C SER A 181 34.58 -10.00 23.71
N ASN A 182 34.70 -10.20 22.40
CA ASN A 182 35.90 -9.89 21.60
C ASN A 182 35.67 -8.96 20.39
N ALA A 183 34.49 -8.37 20.17
CA ALA A 183 34.35 -7.43 19.04
C ALA A 183 34.46 -5.97 19.49
N GLN A 184 35.28 -5.20 18.76
CA GLN A 184 35.37 -3.75 18.89
C GLN A 184 34.26 -3.07 18.07
N LYS A 185 33.64 -2.04 18.65
CA LYS A 185 32.64 -1.21 17.96
C LYS A 185 33.32 -0.43 16.83
N PRO A 186 32.71 -0.35 15.64
CA PRO A 186 33.20 0.50 14.57
C PRO A 186 33.07 1.97 14.99
N VAL A 187 34.14 2.74 14.72
CA VAL A 187 34.25 4.18 14.97
C VAL A 187 33.49 4.96 13.91
#